data_AF-A0A2G9TED0-F1
#
_entry.id   AF-A0A2G9TED0-F1
#
_cell.length_a   1.000
_cell.length_b   1.000
_cell.length_c   1.000
_cell.angle_alpha   90.00
_cell.angle_beta   90.00
_cell.angle_gamma   90.00
#
_symmetry.space_group_name_H-M   'P 1'
#
loop_
_entity.id
_entity.type
_entity.pdbx_description
1 polymer ?
#
loop_
_entity_poly.entity_id
_entity_poly.type
_entity_poly.pdbx_seq_one_letter_code
_entity_poly.pdbx_strand_id
1 'polypeptide(L)'
;GVALTSKAIARRQATQALDKLSGQRLRCFELGLRVNSVASGLLEDDVKVLQEVCKAEHLPQAFMVPKVDSPEDVATIFDIFRTNYTAQRVTDTNTRLVIWIESARALLDMPRILSSTLNLHKNSGFFKLDAVVFGSDDYCADI
;
A
#
# COMPACT_ATOMS: atom_id res chain seq x y z
N GLY A 1 -2.23 -15.37 -1.05
CA GLY A 1 -3.20 -14.85 -2.03
C GLY A 1 -4.60 -14.91 -1.44
N VAL A 2 -5.55 -14.14 -1.97
CA VAL A 2 -6.96 -14.14 -1.54
C VAL A 2 -7.83 -14.23 -2.79
N ALA A 3 -8.78 -15.15 -2.82
CA ALA A 3 -9.73 -15.29 -3.92
C ALA A 3 -10.63 -14.05 -4.06
N LEU A 4 -11.04 -13.70 -5.29
CA LEU A 4 -11.84 -12.50 -5.57
C LEU A 4 -13.12 -12.44 -4.72
N THR A 5 -13.84 -13.56 -4.61
CA THR A 5 -15.08 -13.70 -3.82
C THR A 5 -14.86 -13.49 -2.32
N SER A 6 -13.63 -13.69 -1.84
CA SER A 6 -13.28 -13.54 -0.42
C SER A 6 -12.62 -12.20 -0.10
N LYS A 7 -12.38 -11.32 -1.09
CA LYS A 7 -11.68 -10.03 -0.88
C LYS A 7 -12.39 -9.15 0.14
N ALA A 8 -13.72 -9.04 0.06
CA ALA A 8 -14.49 -8.21 0.99
C ALA A 8 -14.37 -8.71 2.45
N ILE A 9 -14.40 -10.02 2.65
CA ILE A 9 -14.22 -10.65 3.98
C ILE A 9 -12.79 -10.44 4.46
N ALA A 10 -11.81 -10.70 3.60
CA ALA A 10 -10.40 -10.57 3.92
C ALA A 10 -10.01 -9.14 4.32
N ARG A 11 -10.55 -8.10 3.66
CA ARG A 11 -10.35 -6.71 4.06
C ARG A 11 -10.77 -6.49 5.51
N ARG A 12 -12.01 -6.84 5.85
CA ARG A 12 -12.54 -6.67 7.22
C ARG A 12 -11.70 -7.43 8.24
N GLN A 13 -11.34 -8.67 7.95
CA GLN A 13 -10.51 -9.49 8.84
C GLN A 13 -9.10 -8.92 9.02
N ALA A 14 -8.48 -8.45 7.94
CA ALA A 14 -7.16 -7.82 7.99
C ALA A 14 -7.18 -6.54 8.82
N THR A 15 -8.20 -5.70 8.63
CA THR A 15 -8.40 -4.47 9.39
C THR A 15 -8.62 -4.75 10.90
N GLN A 16 -9.48 -5.72 11.23
CA GLN A 16 -9.69 -6.13 12.63
C GLN A 16 -8.44 -6.74 13.26
N ALA A 17 -7.68 -7.53 12.48
CA ALA A 17 -6.41 -8.09 12.94
C ALA A 17 -5.39 -6.98 13.19
N LEU A 18 -5.32 -5.97 12.33
CA LEU A 18 -4.44 -4.81 12.49
C LEU A 18 -4.70 -4.11 13.83
N ASP A 19 -5.93 -3.72 14.13
CA ASP A 19 -6.25 -3.06 15.40
C ASP A 19 -5.91 -3.92 16.61
N LYS A 20 -6.25 -5.21 16.55
CA LYS A 20 -5.97 -6.15 17.63
C LYS A 20 -4.46 -6.31 17.88
N LEU A 21 -3.65 -6.28 16.82
CA LEU A 21 -2.20 -6.47 16.89
C LEU A 21 -1.47 -5.17 17.24
N SER A 22 -1.98 -4.00 16.85
CA SER A 22 -1.40 -2.69 17.18
C SER A 22 -1.33 -2.44 18.70
N GLY A 23 -2.28 -2.97 19.47
CA GLY A 23 -2.28 -2.88 20.94
C GLY A 23 -1.38 -3.91 21.64
N GLN A 24 -0.65 -4.76 20.91
CA GLN A 24 0.14 -5.86 21.46
C GLN A 24 1.63 -5.66 21.24
N ARG A 25 2.44 -6.17 22.18
CA ARG A 25 3.89 -6.25 21.99
C ARG A 25 4.21 -7.41 21.07
N LEU A 26 4.36 -7.13 19.79
CA LEU A 26 4.76 -8.12 18.79
C LEU A 26 6.27 -8.38 18.84
N ARG A 27 6.68 -9.59 18.43
CA ARG A 27 8.10 -9.94 18.23
C ARG A 27 8.59 -9.64 16.81
N CYS A 28 7.72 -9.14 15.94
CA CYS A 28 8.09 -8.71 14.60
C CYS A 28 8.62 -7.28 14.62
N PHE A 29 9.50 -6.96 13.66
CA PHE A 29 10.04 -5.62 13.51
C PHE A 29 8.98 -4.64 12.97
N GLU A 30 8.15 -5.10 12.04
CA GLU A 30 7.15 -4.27 11.37
C GLU A 30 5.87 -5.06 11.02
N LEU A 31 4.71 -4.44 11.23
CA LEU A 31 3.40 -4.91 10.83
C LEU A 31 2.96 -4.21 9.54
N GLY A 32 3.24 -4.86 8.41
CA GLY A 32 2.85 -4.40 7.09
C GLY A 32 1.49 -4.94 6.65
N LEU A 33 0.72 -4.13 5.91
CA LEU A 33 -0.53 -4.54 5.28
C LEU A 33 -0.39 -4.48 3.76
N ARG A 34 -0.52 -5.63 3.10
CA ARG A 34 -0.55 -5.71 1.64
C ARG A 34 -1.96 -5.51 1.10
N VAL A 35 -2.15 -4.41 0.39
CA VAL A 35 -3.41 -4.02 -0.26
C VAL A 35 -3.48 -4.58 -1.69
N ASN A 36 -4.60 -4.38 -2.38
CA ASN A 36 -4.73 -4.71 -3.78
C ASN A 36 -3.99 -3.70 -4.67
N SER A 37 -3.68 -4.10 -5.90
CA SER A 37 -3.03 -3.24 -6.89
C SER A 37 -3.99 -2.17 -7.41
N VAL A 38 -3.43 -1.08 -7.94
CA VAL A 38 -4.20 -0.03 -8.63
C VAL A 38 -5.01 -0.61 -9.79
N ALA A 39 -4.37 -1.44 -10.62
CA ALA A 39 -4.99 -2.09 -11.78
C ALA A 39 -6.21 -2.96 -11.45
N SER A 40 -6.33 -3.47 -10.21
CA SER A 40 -7.48 -4.26 -9.80
C SER A 40 -8.75 -3.45 -9.55
N GLY A 41 -8.64 -2.12 -9.39
CA GLY A 41 -9.74 -1.24 -8.99
C GLY A 41 -10.20 -1.42 -7.53
N LEU A 42 -9.56 -2.30 -6.76
CA LEU A 42 -9.97 -2.65 -5.40
C LEU A 42 -9.19 -1.92 -4.29
N LEU A 43 -8.17 -1.14 -4.66
CA LEU A 43 -7.34 -0.41 -3.70
C LEU A 43 -8.17 0.62 -2.92
N GLU A 44 -9.06 1.33 -3.59
CA GLU A 44 -9.92 2.33 -2.93
C GLU A 44 -10.84 1.67 -1.88
N ASP A 45 -11.40 0.50 -2.19
CA ASP A 45 -12.20 -0.27 -1.23
C ASP A 45 -11.37 -0.72 -0.02
N ASP A 46 -10.12 -1.13 -0.23
CA ASP A 46 -9.23 -1.52 0.86
C ASP A 46 -9.01 -0.34 1.81
N VAL A 47 -8.69 0.84 1.25
CA VAL A 47 -8.44 2.08 1.99
C VAL A 47 -9.70 2.56 2.72
N LYS A 48 -10.88 2.50 2.07
CA LYS A 48 -12.17 2.84 2.69
C LYS A 48 -12.49 1.95 3.86
N VAL A 49 -12.37 0.63 3.70
CA VAL A 49 -12.64 -0.32 4.79
C VAL A 49 -11.66 -0.13 5.94
N LEU A 50 -10.39 0.17 5.66
CA LEU A 50 -9.41 0.52 6.69
C LEU A 50 -9.80 1.80 7.44
N GLN A 51 -10.26 2.83 6.73
CA GLN A 51 -10.75 4.07 7.34
C GLN A 51 -12.01 3.84 8.19
N GLU A 52 -12.98 3.08 7.67
CA GLU A 52 -14.29 2.82 8.30
C GLU A 52 -14.21 1.87 9.50
N VAL A 53 -13.50 0.74 9.36
CA VAL A 53 -13.49 -0.34 10.35
C VAL A 53 -12.47 -0.06 11.46
N CYS A 54 -11.28 0.51 11.17
CA CYS A 54 -10.32 0.87 12.23
C CYS A 54 -10.74 2.08 13.06
N LYS A 55 -11.83 2.80 12.70
CA LYS A 55 -12.25 4.05 13.36
C LYS A 55 -11.08 4.95 13.77
N ALA A 56 -10.11 5.09 12.87
CA ALA A 56 -9.05 6.08 12.92
C ALA A 56 -7.95 6.00 13.98
N GLU A 57 -7.79 4.93 14.77
CA GLU A 57 -6.72 4.95 15.80
C GLU A 57 -5.34 4.48 15.28
N HIS A 58 -5.27 3.38 14.54
CA HIS A 58 -3.97 2.81 14.13
C HIS A 58 -3.86 2.64 12.61
N LEU A 59 -2.77 3.14 12.03
CA LEU A 59 -2.32 2.77 10.68
C LEU A 59 -1.37 1.57 10.76
N PRO A 60 -1.26 0.77 9.69
CA PRO A 60 -0.17 -0.20 9.61
C PRO A 60 1.16 0.54 9.55
N GLN A 61 2.23 -0.11 10.02
CA GLN A 61 3.56 0.49 9.98
C GLN A 61 4.08 0.59 8.54
N ALA A 62 3.60 -0.29 7.65
CA ALA A 62 3.83 -0.16 6.21
C ALA A 62 2.62 -0.57 5.38
N PHE A 63 2.32 0.21 4.35
CA PHE A 63 1.48 -0.21 3.24
C PHE A 63 2.31 -0.88 2.17
N MET A 64 1.94 -2.10 1.80
CA MET A 64 2.58 -2.84 0.72
C MET A 64 1.66 -2.83 -0.51
N VAL A 65 2.06 -2.14 -1.57
CA VAL A 65 1.26 -2.01 -2.79
C VAL A 65 1.84 -2.88 -3.91
N PRO A 66 1.13 -3.92 -4.37
CA PRO A 66 1.59 -4.78 -5.43
C PRO A 66 1.35 -4.18 -6.82
N LYS A 67 2.06 -4.68 -7.84
CA LYS A 67 1.91 -4.33 -9.26
C LYS A 67 1.92 -2.82 -9.52
N VAL A 68 2.99 -2.16 -9.08
CA VAL A 68 3.22 -0.75 -9.42
C VAL A 68 4.02 -0.71 -10.72
N ASP A 69 3.34 -0.43 -11.83
CA ASP A 69 3.91 -0.56 -13.18
C ASP A 69 4.35 0.76 -13.79
N SER A 70 3.89 1.88 -13.24
CA SER A 70 4.10 3.21 -13.80
C SER A 70 4.12 4.33 -12.75
N PRO A 71 4.72 5.50 -13.04
CA PRO A 71 4.62 6.68 -12.21
C PRO A 71 3.17 7.16 -11.99
N GLU A 72 2.28 6.87 -12.95
CA GLU A 72 0.86 7.19 -12.88
C GLU A 72 0.14 6.34 -11.82
N ASP A 73 0.58 5.10 -11.59
CA ASP A 73 0.07 4.27 -10.48
C ASP A 73 0.40 4.91 -9.13
N VAL A 74 1.59 5.48 -8.99
CA VAL A 74 2.02 6.20 -7.76
C VAL A 74 1.13 7.42 -7.50
N ALA A 75 0.83 8.20 -8.54
CA ALA A 75 -0.10 9.32 -8.43
C ALA A 75 -1.52 8.84 -8.05
N THR A 76 -1.98 7.74 -8.64
CA THR A 76 -3.29 7.16 -8.31
C THR A 76 -3.36 6.67 -6.87
N ILE A 77 -2.30 6.01 -6.38
CA ILE A 77 -2.18 5.61 -4.97
C ILE A 77 -2.31 6.86 -4.09
N PHE A 78 -1.54 7.91 -4.38
CA PHE A 78 -1.62 9.16 -3.61
C PHE A 78 -3.03 9.74 -3.57
N ASP A 79 -3.70 9.84 -4.71
CA ASP A 79 -5.04 10.43 -4.78
C ASP A 79 -6.09 9.60 -4.04
N ILE A 80 -6.01 8.27 -4.10
CA ILE A 80 -6.89 7.39 -3.32
C ILE A 80 -6.69 7.63 -1.82
N PHE A 81 -5.44 7.65 -1.34
CA PHE A 81 -5.17 7.87 0.08
C PHE A 81 -5.58 9.29 0.50
N ARG A 82 -5.27 10.31 -0.30
CA ARG A 82 -5.64 11.71 -0.04
C ARG A 82 -7.16 11.93 0.03
N THR A 83 -7.92 11.22 -0.80
CA THR A 83 -9.39 11.38 -0.86
C THR A 83 -10.09 10.67 0.30
N ASN A 84 -9.52 9.58 0.81
CA ASN A 84 -10.16 8.75 1.83
C ASN A 84 -9.64 9.00 3.25
N TYR A 85 -8.42 9.51 3.41
CA TYR A 85 -7.82 9.84 4.71
C TYR A 85 -7.77 11.35 4.97
N THR A 86 -7.68 11.74 6.25
CA THR A 86 -7.44 13.12 6.64
C THR A 86 -6.01 13.54 6.31
N ALA A 87 -5.78 14.83 6.06
CA ALA A 87 -4.45 15.34 5.70
C ALA A 87 -3.34 14.93 6.68
N GLN A 88 -3.63 14.94 7.99
CA GLN A 88 -2.70 14.51 9.04
C GLN A 88 -2.33 13.03 8.95
N ARG A 89 -3.27 12.18 8.51
CA ARG A 89 -3.09 10.73 8.43
C ARG A 89 -2.32 10.33 7.17
N VAL A 90 -2.49 11.08 6.09
CA VAL A 90 -1.76 10.92 4.82
C VAL A 90 -0.29 11.32 4.96
N THR A 91 0.02 12.23 5.88
CA THR A 91 1.39 12.70 6.17
C THR A 91 2.01 12.08 7.43
N ASP A 92 1.42 10.99 7.93
CA ASP A 92 1.97 10.26 9.07
C ASP A 92 3.35 9.67 8.72
N THR A 93 4.36 10.08 9.48
CA THR A 93 5.75 9.67 9.28
C THR A 93 6.09 8.34 9.96
N ASN A 94 5.18 7.76 10.74
CA ASN A 94 5.32 6.41 11.29
C ASN A 94 4.91 5.34 10.29
N THR A 95 4.06 5.70 9.33
CA THR A 95 3.61 4.81 8.26
C THR A 95 4.55 4.90 7.05
N ARG A 96 4.96 3.75 6.54
CA ARG A 96 5.86 3.59 5.39
C ARG A 96 5.13 3.06 4.17
N LEU A 97 5.75 3.26 3.01
CA LEU A 97 5.31 2.69 1.75
C LEU A 97 6.34 1.68 1.26
N VAL A 98 5.85 0.50 0.88
CA VAL A 98 6.61 -0.55 0.19
C VAL A 98 5.90 -0.84 -1.12
N ILE A 99 6.60 -0.71 -2.24
CA ILE A 99 6.04 -1.00 -3.56
C ILE A 99 6.60 -2.32 -4.09
N TRP A 100 5.78 -3.06 -4.83
CA TRP A 100 6.25 -4.27 -5.50
C TRP A 100 6.34 -4.04 -7.01
N ILE A 101 7.49 -4.43 -7.53
CA ILE A 101 7.80 -4.47 -8.95
C ILE A 101 7.66 -5.92 -9.39
N GLU A 102 6.64 -6.17 -10.19
CA GLU A 102 6.14 -7.52 -10.52
C GLU A 102 5.95 -7.70 -12.03
N SER A 103 6.40 -6.76 -12.87
CA SER A 103 6.27 -6.82 -14.33
C SER A 103 7.58 -6.41 -15.02
N ALA A 104 7.77 -6.84 -16.26
CA ALA A 104 8.90 -6.42 -17.08
C ALA A 104 8.89 -4.91 -17.35
N ARG A 105 7.69 -4.36 -17.54
CA ARG A 105 7.49 -2.93 -17.71
C ARG A 105 7.89 -2.14 -16.47
N ALA A 106 7.43 -2.56 -15.29
CA ALA A 106 7.76 -1.92 -14.02
C ALA A 106 9.27 -1.93 -13.76
N LEU A 107 9.95 -3.02 -14.13
CA LEU A 107 11.39 -3.14 -13.97
C LEU A 107 12.15 -2.14 -14.85
N LEU A 108 11.73 -1.96 -16.10
CA LEU A 108 12.33 -0.98 -17.02
C LEU A 108 12.04 0.47 -16.61
N ASP A 109 10.84 0.74 -16.09
CA ASP A 109 10.41 2.08 -15.68
C ASP A 109 10.73 2.40 -14.21
N MET A 110 11.37 1.49 -13.49
CA MET A 110 11.67 1.60 -12.06
C MET A 110 12.32 2.93 -11.67
N PRO A 111 13.35 3.45 -12.38
CA PRO A 111 13.95 4.75 -12.01
C PRO A 111 12.93 5.89 -12.01
N ARG A 112 11.96 5.88 -12.93
CA ARG A 112 10.89 6.91 -13.00
C ARG A 112 9.87 6.69 -11.89
N ILE A 113 9.46 5.45 -11.62
CA ILE A 113 8.55 5.10 -10.50
C ILE A 113 9.14 5.56 -9.16
N LEU A 114 10.40 5.25 -8.91
CA LEU A 114 11.10 5.63 -7.67
C LEU A 114 11.25 7.14 -7.55
N SER A 115 11.67 7.81 -8.63
CA SER A 115 11.79 9.27 -8.65
C SER A 115 10.44 9.95 -8.37
N SER A 116 9.35 9.45 -8.97
CA SER A 116 7.99 9.93 -8.73
C SER A 116 7.60 9.77 -7.25
N THR A 117 7.82 8.58 -6.68
CA THR A 117 7.49 8.27 -5.28
C THR A 117 8.28 9.13 -4.29
N LEU A 118 9.59 9.30 -4.52
CA LEU A 118 10.46 10.12 -3.66
C LEU A 118 10.09 11.61 -3.75
N ASN A 119 9.77 12.10 -4.95
CA ASN A 119 9.34 13.49 -5.13
C ASN A 119 7.98 13.74 -4.50
N LEU A 120 7.07 12.76 -4.57
CA LEU A 120 5.77 12.83 -3.92
C LEU A 120 5.93 12.99 -2.40
N HIS A 121 6.77 12.18 -1.75
CA HIS A 121 7.07 12.33 -0.32
C HIS A 121 7.65 13.72 -0.01
N LYS A 122 8.64 14.18 -0.78
CA LYS A 122 9.27 15.50 -0.58
C LYS A 122 8.29 16.67 -0.70
N ASN A 123 7.35 16.59 -1.65
CA ASN A 123 6.45 17.71 -1.96
C ASN A 123 5.17 17.71 -1.13
N SER A 124 4.66 16.54 -0.76
CA SER A 124 3.35 16.39 -0.10
C SER A 124 3.43 15.86 1.33
N GLY A 125 4.59 15.36 1.75
CA GLY A 125 4.74 14.66 3.03
C GLY A 125 4.09 13.27 3.04
N PHE A 126 3.64 12.74 1.89
CA PHE A 126 3.05 11.40 1.78
C PHE A 126 3.98 10.31 2.32
N PHE A 127 3.48 9.10 2.60
CA PHE A 127 4.27 8.00 3.16
C PHE A 127 5.64 7.83 2.49
N LYS A 128 6.67 7.76 3.33
CA LYS A 128 8.04 7.58 2.86
C LYS A 128 8.20 6.19 2.25
N LEU A 129 8.76 6.14 1.05
CA LEU A 129 9.19 4.89 0.43
C LEU A 129 10.35 4.29 1.25
N ASP A 130 10.13 3.08 1.77
CA ASP A 130 11.11 2.39 2.61
C ASP A 130 11.81 1.25 1.87
N ALA A 131 11.06 0.48 1.08
CA ALA A 131 11.58 -0.64 0.32
C ALA A 131 10.87 -0.85 -1.02
N VAL A 132 11.56 -1.53 -1.92
CA VAL A 132 11.04 -2.02 -3.19
C VAL A 132 11.21 -3.54 -3.18
N VAL A 133 10.12 -4.26 -3.38
CA VAL A 133 10.12 -5.73 -3.42
C VAL A 133 10.04 -6.18 -4.87
N PHE A 134 10.93 -7.07 -5.28
CA PHE A 134 10.85 -7.71 -6.58
C PHE A 134 10.04 -9.00 -6.47
N GLY A 135 8.85 -9.04 -7.09
CA GLY A 135 8.01 -10.24 -7.14
C GLY A 135 8.34 -11.06 -8.39
N SER A 136 9.30 -11.98 -8.26
CA SER A 136 9.77 -12.81 -9.38
C SER A 136 8.69 -13.66 -10.03
N ASP A 137 7.75 -14.18 -9.24
CA ASP A 137 6.76 -15.14 -9.73
C ASP A 137 5.74 -14.46 -10.64
N ASP A 138 5.23 -13.29 -10.23
CA ASP A 138 4.36 -12.46 -11.06
C ASP A 138 5.15 -11.87 -12.26
N TYR A 139 6.43 -11.50 -12.06
CA TYR A 139 7.30 -11.05 -13.16
C TYR A 139 7.45 -12.12 -14.25
N CYS A 140 7.74 -13.36 -13.87
CA CYS A 140 7.86 -14.48 -14.80
C CYS A 140 6.53 -14.79 -15.53
N ALA A 141 5.40 -14.49 -14.91
CA ALA A 141 4.08 -14.67 -15.53
C ALA A 141 3.71 -13.55 -16.52
N ASP A 142 4.40 -12.41 -16.45
CA ASP A 142 4.15 -11.22 -17.27
C ASP A 142 5.16 -11.04 -18.44
N ILE A 143 6.11 -11.99 -18.59
CA ILE A 143 7.08 -12.05 -19.70
C ILE A 143 6.47 -12.67 -20.96
#